data_AF-X1VFZ5-F1
#
_entry.id   AF-X1VFZ5-F1
#
_cell.length_a   1.000
_cell.length_b   1.000
_cell.length_c   1.000
_cell.angle_alpha   90.00
_cell.angle_beta   90.00
_cell.angle_gamma   90.00
#
_symmetry.space_group_name_H-M   'P 1'
#
loop_
_entity.id
_entity.type
_entity.pdbx_description
1 polymer ?
#
loop_
_entity_poly.entity_id
_entity_poly.type
_entity_poly.pdbx_seq_one_letter_code
_entity_poly.pdbx_strand_id
1 'polypeptide(L)'
;IGKVMPVLIEINSGREQQKSGVFPEKTEQLVTEISGLNNIRVMGLMTMGPRFGNPEDSRPYFVETKKIFERIKKLNLPNIQMKYLSMGMTNSYKIALDEGANMVRIGSKIFGDRDYGATAKAPSL
;
A
#
# COMPACT_ATOMS: atom_id res chain seq x y z
N ILE A 1 5.74 27.95 -5.67
CA ILE A 1 5.37 26.68 -6.37
C ILE A 1 3.91 26.38 -6.04
N GLY A 2 3.00 26.47 -7.02
CA GLY A 2 1.56 26.19 -6.85
C GLY A 2 1.17 24.81 -7.40
N LYS A 3 1.86 23.75 -6.95
CA LYS A 3 1.62 22.37 -7.41
C LYS A 3 0.69 21.63 -6.47
N VAL A 4 -0.12 20.73 -7.01
CA VAL A 4 -0.92 19.75 -6.24
C VAL A 4 -0.28 18.38 -6.41
N MET A 5 0.13 17.76 -5.31
CA MET A 5 0.83 16.48 -5.32
C MET A 5 -0.17 15.31 -5.20
N PRO A 6 -0.25 14.41 -6.19
CA PRO A 6 -0.99 13.17 -6.04
C PRO A 6 -0.28 12.23 -5.07
N VAL A 7 -1.00 11.73 -4.07
CA VAL A 7 -0.46 10.82 -3.04
C VAL A 7 -1.34 9.60 -2.85
N LEU A 8 -0.77 8.53 -2.29
CA LEU A 8 -1.52 7.39 -1.75
C LEU A 8 -1.31 7.34 -0.24
N ILE A 9 -2.32 6.91 0.49
CA ILE A 9 -2.19 6.66 1.93
C ILE A 9 -1.73 5.22 2.14
N GLU A 10 -0.58 5.05 2.78
CA GLU A 10 -0.07 3.75 3.18
C GLU A 10 -0.79 3.25 4.43
N ILE A 11 -1.43 2.08 4.32
CA ILE A 11 -2.11 1.41 5.40
C ILE A 11 -1.25 0.27 5.92
N ASN A 12 -1.04 0.27 7.23
CA ASN A 12 -0.50 -0.85 7.98
C ASN A 12 -1.62 -1.88 8.26
N SER A 13 -2.03 -2.61 7.22
CA SER A 13 -3.14 -3.57 7.29
C SER A 13 -2.86 -4.75 8.22
N GLY A 14 -1.59 -5.01 8.54
CA GLY A 14 -1.15 -6.01 9.52
C GLY A 14 -1.25 -5.59 10.98
N ARG A 15 -1.48 -4.30 11.28
CA ARG A 15 -1.48 -3.76 12.66
C ARG A 15 -0.17 -4.02 13.41
N GLU A 16 0.92 -4.06 12.67
CA GLU A 16 2.25 -4.35 13.19
C GLU A 16 2.90 -3.04 13.64
N GLN A 17 3.07 -2.82 14.94
CA GLN A 17 3.56 -1.55 15.48
C GLN A 17 4.93 -1.12 14.92
N GLN A 18 5.75 -2.09 14.52
CA GLN A 18 7.07 -1.89 13.93
C GLN A 18 7.03 -1.49 12.43
N LYS A 19 5.87 -1.55 11.78
CA LYS A 19 5.70 -1.21 10.37
C LYS A 19 5.11 0.20 10.20
N SER A 20 5.55 0.88 9.15
CA SER A 20 5.01 2.17 8.72
C SER A 20 3.56 2.06 8.25
N GLY A 21 2.92 3.21 8.10
CA GLY A 21 1.54 3.31 7.62
C GLY A 21 0.52 3.53 8.74
N VAL A 22 -0.63 4.10 8.37
CA VAL A 22 -1.74 4.32 9.30
C VAL A 22 -2.47 3.01 9.58
N PHE A 23 -2.95 2.82 10.80
CA PHE A 23 -3.79 1.66 11.11
C PHE A 23 -5.14 1.72 10.37
N PRO A 24 -5.70 0.57 9.97
CA PRO A 24 -6.99 0.47 9.29
C PRO A 24 -8.08 1.35 9.91
N GLU A 25 -8.20 1.31 11.23
CA GLU A 25 -9.24 1.97 12.01
C GLU A 25 -9.10 3.50 12.01
N LYS A 26 -7.89 4.02 11.75
CA LYS A 26 -7.59 5.46 11.74
C LYS A 26 -7.52 6.05 10.32
N THR A 27 -7.64 5.22 9.29
CA THR A 27 -7.40 5.65 7.90
C THR A 27 -8.47 6.64 7.43
N GLU A 28 -9.74 6.38 7.72
CA GLU A 28 -10.85 7.26 7.30
C GLU A 28 -10.77 8.62 7.98
N GLN A 29 -10.44 8.64 9.28
CA GLN A 29 -10.22 9.86 10.04
C GLN A 29 -9.09 10.69 9.41
N LEU A 30 -7.93 10.08 9.16
CA LEU A 30 -6.80 10.76 8.54
C LEU A 30 -7.17 11.36 7.18
N VAL A 31 -7.85 10.59 6.32
CA VAL A 31 -8.25 11.07 4.99
C VAL A 31 -9.23 12.25 5.09
N THR A 32 -10.12 12.22 6.06
CA THR A 32 -11.05 13.32 6.32
C THR A 32 -10.31 14.58 6.76
N GLU A 33 -9.38 14.46 7.71
CA GLU A 33 -8.59 15.59 8.23
C GLU A 33 -7.74 16.26 7.14
N ILE A 34 -7.15 15.48 6.23
CA ILE A 34 -6.29 16.03 5.17
C ILE A 34 -7.04 16.45 3.91
N SER A 35 -8.35 16.21 3.81
CA SER A 35 -9.16 16.56 2.64
C SER A 35 -9.16 18.06 2.32
N GLY A 36 -8.93 18.91 3.33
CA GLY A 36 -8.81 20.37 3.18
C GLY A 36 -7.45 20.87 2.67
N LEU A 37 -6.44 19.99 2.49
CA LEU A 37 -5.09 20.42 2.08
C LEU A 37 -5.03 20.70 0.57
N ASN A 38 -4.95 21.98 0.21
CA ASN A 38 -5.01 22.43 -1.19
C ASN A 38 -3.86 21.97 -2.10
N ASN A 39 -2.73 21.54 -1.53
CA ASN A 39 -1.55 21.10 -2.28
C ASN A 39 -1.37 19.59 -2.32
N ILE A 40 -2.33 18.82 -1.79
CA ILE A 40 -2.32 17.36 -1.80
C ILE A 40 -3.62 16.87 -2.44
N ARG A 41 -3.52 15.86 -3.30
CA ARG A 41 -4.66 15.12 -3.81
C ARG A 41 -4.49 13.65 -3.47
N VAL A 42 -5.33 13.12 -2.59
CA VAL A 42 -5.29 11.70 -2.25
C VAL A 42 -5.92 10.94 -3.40
N MET A 43 -5.13 10.10 -4.06
CA MET A 43 -5.52 9.37 -5.26
C MET A 43 -5.85 7.90 -4.99
N GLY A 44 -5.78 7.46 -3.74
CA GLY A 44 -5.97 6.05 -3.41
C GLY A 44 -5.27 5.60 -2.15
N LEU A 45 -5.17 4.28 -2.01
CA LEU A 45 -4.55 3.60 -0.88
C LEU A 45 -3.41 2.69 -1.34
N MET A 46 -2.49 2.43 -0.42
CA MET A 46 -1.36 1.53 -0.61
C MET A 46 -1.25 0.61 0.60
N THR A 47 -0.90 -0.66 0.39
CA THR A 47 -0.51 -1.53 1.51
C THR A 47 0.57 -2.53 1.12
N MET A 48 1.20 -3.13 2.12
CA MET A 48 2.11 -4.26 2.00
C MET A 48 1.61 -5.44 2.84
N GLY A 49 1.51 -6.61 2.21
CA GLY A 49 1.36 -7.88 2.92
C GLY A 49 2.71 -8.46 3.39
N PRO A 50 2.71 -9.68 3.93
CA PRO A 50 3.93 -10.42 4.23
C PRO A 50 4.87 -10.48 3.02
N ARG A 51 6.17 -10.27 3.26
CA ARG A 51 7.17 -10.21 2.19
C ARG A 51 7.53 -11.60 1.65
N PHE A 52 7.53 -12.60 2.53
CA PHE A 52 7.97 -13.97 2.26
C PHE A 52 6.86 -14.95 2.67
N GLY A 53 7.00 -16.21 2.23
CA GLY A 53 6.03 -17.26 2.52
C GLY A 53 4.98 -17.41 1.42
N ASN A 54 3.84 -18.00 1.79
CA ASN A 54 2.76 -18.28 0.85
C ASN A 54 2.12 -16.95 0.39
N PRO A 55 2.03 -16.67 -0.93
CA PRO A 55 1.36 -15.48 -1.44
C PRO A 55 -0.06 -15.26 -0.90
N GLU A 56 -0.79 -16.35 -0.62
CA GLU A 56 -2.14 -16.32 -0.07
C GLU A 56 -2.22 -15.66 1.32
N ASP A 57 -1.12 -15.69 2.08
CA ASP A 57 -1.05 -15.04 3.39
C ASP A 57 -1.17 -13.51 3.25
N SER A 58 -0.99 -12.95 2.05
CA SER A 58 -1.23 -11.53 1.77
C SER A 58 -2.70 -11.18 1.53
N ARG A 59 -3.56 -12.16 1.23
CA ARG A 59 -4.97 -11.91 0.86
C ARG A 59 -5.75 -11.13 1.92
N PRO A 60 -5.67 -11.47 3.24
CA PRO A 60 -6.40 -10.72 4.27
C PRO A 60 -6.05 -9.23 4.30
N TYR A 61 -4.79 -8.89 4.04
CA TYR A 61 -4.28 -7.52 4.00
C TYR A 61 -4.89 -6.73 2.83
N PHE A 62 -5.01 -7.38 1.67
CA PHE A 62 -5.58 -6.78 0.46
C PHE A 62 -7.11 -6.61 0.57
N VAL A 63 -7.80 -7.63 1.09
CA VAL A 63 -9.24 -7.57 1.37
C VAL A 63 -9.56 -6.40 2.30
N GLU A 64 -8.83 -6.26 3.40
CA GLU A 64 -9.05 -5.18 4.37
C GLU A 64 -8.82 -3.80 3.75
N THR A 65 -7.73 -3.65 2.99
CA THR A 65 -7.40 -2.40 2.29
C THR A 65 -8.45 -2.04 1.25
N LYS A 66 -8.97 -3.03 0.49
CA LYS A 66 -10.05 -2.84 -0.47
C LYS A 66 -11.35 -2.38 0.21
N LYS A 67 -11.69 -2.94 1.37
CA LYS A 67 -12.86 -2.51 2.15
C LYS A 67 -12.74 -1.04 2.55
N ILE A 68 -11.59 -0.62 3.08
CA ILE A 68 -11.33 0.78 3.46
C ILE A 68 -11.41 1.69 2.22
N PHE A 69 -10.82 1.27 1.10
CA PHE A 69 -10.87 2.01 -0.16
C PHE A 69 -12.31 2.32 -0.60
N GLU A 70 -13.19 1.32 -0.59
CA GLU A 70 -14.59 1.49 -0.98
C GLU A 70 -15.39 2.32 0.03
N ARG A 71 -15.06 2.26 1.33
CA ARG A 71 -15.70 3.13 2.35
C ARG A 71 -15.34 4.59 2.12
N ILE A 72 -14.06 4.90 1.97
CA ILE A 72 -13.60 6.29 1.75
C ILE A 72 -14.12 6.84 0.43
N LYS A 73 -14.16 6.02 -0.63
CA LYS A 73 -14.71 6.40 -1.93
C LYS A 73 -16.13 6.95 -1.83
N LYS A 74 -16.95 6.41 -0.91
CA LYS A 74 -18.34 6.83 -0.68
C LYS A 74 -18.48 8.14 0.10
N LEU A 75 -17.44 8.58 0.80
CA LEU A 75 -17.48 9.82 1.59
C LEU A 75 -17.49 11.09 0.72
N ASN A 76 -17.08 10.99 -0.55
CA ASN A 76 -17.10 12.09 -1.52
C ASN A 76 -16.43 13.39 -1.00
N LEU A 77 -15.27 13.23 -0.37
CA LEU A 77 -14.52 14.31 0.26
C LEU A 77 -13.77 15.19 -0.77
N PRO A 78 -13.57 16.50 -0.49
CA PRO A 78 -12.75 17.36 -1.35
C PRO A 78 -11.31 16.87 -1.42
N ASN A 79 -10.65 17.08 -2.56
CA ASN A 79 -9.26 16.66 -2.82
C ASN A 79 -8.99 15.15 -2.67
N ILE A 80 -10.02 14.31 -2.52
CA ILE A 80 -9.91 12.86 -2.45
C ILE A 80 -10.54 12.22 -3.69
N GLN A 81 -9.80 11.34 -4.35
CA GLN A 81 -10.28 10.49 -5.43
C GLN A 81 -9.71 9.09 -5.22
N MET A 82 -10.54 8.14 -4.82
CA MET A 82 -10.13 6.73 -4.68
C MET A 82 -10.03 6.08 -6.06
N LYS A 83 -8.89 6.30 -6.74
CA LYS A 83 -8.57 5.80 -8.08
C LYS A 83 -7.63 4.59 -8.02
N TYR A 84 -6.58 4.64 -7.21
CA TYR A 84 -5.53 3.64 -7.19
C TYR A 84 -5.57 2.78 -5.93
N LEU A 85 -5.48 1.48 -6.12
CA LEU A 85 -5.31 0.52 -5.06
C LEU A 85 -3.96 -0.18 -5.28
N SER A 86 -2.94 0.38 -4.62
CA SER A 86 -1.54 -0.04 -4.77
C SER A 86 -1.21 -1.15 -3.79
N MET A 87 -1.27 -2.40 -4.25
CA MET A 87 -0.99 -3.57 -3.44
C MET A 87 -0.45 -4.71 -4.31
N GLY A 88 0.27 -5.63 -3.69
CA GLY A 88 0.97 -6.70 -4.39
C GLY A 88 2.39 -6.34 -4.80
N MET A 89 3.32 -7.21 -4.42
CA MET A 89 4.72 -7.17 -4.84
C MET A 89 5.05 -8.42 -5.65
N THR A 90 6.32 -8.63 -6.03
CA THR A 90 6.75 -9.79 -6.86
C THR A 90 6.12 -11.13 -6.45
N ASN A 91 6.03 -11.44 -5.15
CA ASN A 91 5.49 -12.72 -4.67
C ASN A 91 3.96 -12.78 -4.69
N SER A 92 3.27 -11.65 -4.45
CA SER A 92 1.83 -11.60 -4.15
C SER A 92 0.99 -10.83 -5.17
N TYR A 93 1.57 -10.34 -6.27
CA TYR A 93 0.85 -9.51 -7.23
C TYR A 93 -0.35 -10.20 -7.87
N LYS A 94 -0.33 -11.52 -8.06
CA LYS A 94 -1.48 -12.26 -8.59
C LYS A 94 -2.67 -12.21 -7.62
N ILE A 95 -2.41 -12.52 -6.35
CA ILE A 95 -3.40 -12.42 -5.27
C ILE A 95 -3.93 -10.98 -5.15
N ALA A 96 -3.05 -9.99 -5.30
CA ALA A 96 -3.45 -8.58 -5.29
C ALA A 96 -4.40 -8.24 -6.45
N LEU A 97 -4.14 -8.76 -7.66
CA LEU A 97 -5.02 -8.57 -8.82
C LEU A 97 -6.40 -9.21 -8.59
N ASP A 98 -6.44 -10.41 -8.02
CA ASP A 98 -7.70 -11.10 -7.66
C ASP A 98 -8.53 -10.25 -6.68
N GLU A 99 -7.86 -9.57 -5.75
CA GLU A 99 -8.49 -8.66 -4.76
C GLU A 99 -8.70 -7.22 -5.28
N GLY A 100 -8.53 -7.00 -6.59
CA GLY A 100 -8.88 -5.74 -7.25
C GLY A 100 -7.80 -4.66 -7.21
N ALA A 101 -6.52 -5.03 -7.04
CA ALA A 101 -5.42 -4.11 -7.25
C ALA A 101 -5.39 -3.61 -8.70
N ASN A 102 -5.11 -2.32 -8.87
CA ASN A 102 -4.88 -1.73 -10.19
C ASN A 102 -3.51 -1.05 -10.30
N MET A 103 -2.67 -1.25 -9.30
CA MET A 103 -1.27 -0.85 -9.29
C MET A 103 -0.48 -1.89 -8.48
N VAL A 104 0.39 -2.64 -9.16
CA VAL A 104 1.29 -3.63 -8.54
C VAL A 104 2.73 -3.13 -8.59
N ARG A 105 3.57 -3.56 -7.64
CA ARG A 105 4.96 -3.10 -7.49
C ARG A 105 5.94 -4.25 -7.69
N ILE A 106 6.40 -4.45 -8.92
CA ILE A 106 7.26 -5.58 -9.29
C ILE A 106 8.72 -5.13 -9.41
N GLY A 107 9.58 -5.75 -8.60
CA GLY A 107 11.02 -5.48 -8.58
C GLY A 107 11.81 -6.67 -9.13
N SER A 108 12.10 -7.63 -8.27
CA SER A 108 13.00 -8.76 -8.56
C SER A 108 12.61 -9.61 -9.78
N LYS A 109 11.33 -9.69 -10.11
CA LYS A 109 10.89 -10.42 -11.32
C LYS A 109 11.17 -9.68 -12.63
N ILE A 110 11.40 -8.36 -12.57
CA ILE A 110 11.80 -7.54 -13.73
C ILE A 110 13.32 -7.37 -13.75
N PHE A 111 13.95 -7.10 -12.60
CA PHE A 111 15.35 -6.69 -12.51
C PHE A 111 16.31 -7.76 -11.97
N GLY A 112 15.81 -8.94 -11.60
CA GLY A 112 16.60 -9.96 -10.91
C GLY A 112 16.81 -9.67 -9.42
N ASP A 113 17.55 -10.54 -8.75
CA ASP A 113 17.92 -10.36 -7.35
C ASP A 113 18.89 -9.18 -7.17
N ARG A 114 18.86 -8.58 -5.99
CA ARG A 114 19.82 -7.53 -5.65
C ARG A 114 21.20 -8.15 -5.48
N ASP A 115 22.14 -7.71 -6.30
CA ASP A 115 23.56 -7.98 -6.07
C ASP A 115 24.05 -7.10 -4.91
N TYR A 116 24.34 -7.73 -3.77
CA TYR A 116 24.91 -7.06 -2.60
C TYR A 116 26.45 -7.05 -2.61
N GLY A 117 27.08 -7.54 -3.67
CA GLY A 117 28.52 -7.74 -3.74
C GLY A 117 29.03 -8.84 -2.79
N ALA A 118 30.26 -9.30 -3.01
CA ALA A 118 30.87 -10.42 -2.28
C ALA A 118 31.24 -10.17 -0.80
N THR A 119 30.61 -9.22 -0.10
CA THR A 119 30.99 -8.84 1.27
C THR A 119 29.89 -8.99 2.32
N ALA A 120 28.69 -9.48 1.98
CA ALA A 120 27.70 -9.83 2.99
C ALA A 120 27.81 -11.31 3.40
N LYS A 121 28.94 -11.74 3.95
CA LYS A 121 28.95 -12.93 4.81
C LYS A 121 28.19 -12.57 6.08
N ALA A 122 26.95 -13.04 6.20
CA ALA A 122 26.26 -13.08 7.47
C ALA A 122 27.12 -13.89 8.48
N PRO A 123 27.17 -13.49 9.77
CA PRO A 123 27.82 -14.31 10.77
C PRO A 123 27.09 -15.65 10.84
N SER A 124 27.85 -16.74 10.70
CA SER A 124 27.38 -18.09 10.99
C SER A 124 26.89 -18.14 12.43
N LEU A 125 25.71 -18.73 12.64
CA LEU A 125 25.23 -19.19 13.94
C LEU A 125 26.25 -20.13 14.60
#